data_AF-A0A1Y1JXG8-F1
#
_entry.id   AF-A0A1Y1JXG8-F1
#
_cell.length_a   1.000
_cell.length_b   1.000
_cell.length_c   1.000
_cell.angle_alpha   90.00
_cell.angle_beta   90.00
_cell.angle_gamma   90.00
#
_symmetry.space_group_name_H-M   'P 1'
#
loop_
_entity.id
_entity.type
_entity.pdbx_description
1 polymer ?
#
loop_
_entity_poly.entity_id
_entity_poly.type
_entity_poly.pdbx_seq_one_letter_code
_entity_poly.pdbx_strand_id
1 'polypeptide(L)'
;KGVTEYDLVDFELSADLPAHVRCRTPTPPPAPGYLRSPDLLRAQELVVGNMRKAFLHCRQFEVETDARIGWPITMVWGAGSSDLLLEANFYFEARDADQGGDFLMKAFKQLELDLKKLSPLGINELLLGMVHRDPGMMTALCKYLAAYSSTNFERSHPLRQIFACLYEVQQKHGSATVSELLWGSMPTIAEELEAIYSRRHPYVTRTWIDLALFHNHVNADRLDKLASELRLQQRQVEQRYGTNSTDALTLRYSILQLLYVVNSQSDLTRHAAHDLWNHLKSMGVVFGLRDAKPNVFCYHSPVKVDPWTKRCRRRYDSGVAILEEHVGVRVQPYFEEDFHHAVHVPDAQEAWSSALGHMSSGKYSFI
;
A
#
# COMPACT_ATOMS: atom_id res chain seq x y z
N LYS A 1 -4.88 -46.01 -19.37
CA LYS A 1 -4.42 -46.17 -20.77
C LYS A 1 -4.93 -44.95 -21.53
N GLY A 2 -4.19 -43.87 -21.74
CA GLY A 2 -2.75 -43.71 -21.88
C GLY A 2 -2.59 -42.87 -23.13
N VAL A 3 -2.94 -41.58 -23.04
CA VAL A 3 -2.56 -40.57 -24.03
C VAL A 3 -1.32 -39.92 -23.44
N THR A 4 -0.21 -39.97 -24.17
CA THR A 4 1.05 -39.38 -23.76
C THR A 4 1.35 -38.16 -24.62
N GLU A 5 2.24 -37.30 -24.14
CA GLU A 5 2.75 -36.09 -24.80
C GLU A 5 3.29 -36.27 -26.24
N TYR A 6 3.42 -37.51 -26.71
CA TYR A 6 3.77 -37.86 -28.08
C TYR A 6 2.58 -37.98 -29.05
N ASP A 7 1.34 -37.95 -28.56
CA ASP A 7 0.12 -38.06 -29.40
C ASP A 7 -0.27 -36.74 -30.07
N LEU A 8 0.52 -35.66 -29.85
CA LEU A 8 0.36 -34.35 -30.50
C LEU A 8 1.44 -34.07 -31.56
N VAL A 9 2.17 -35.08 -32.01
CA VAL A 9 3.11 -34.91 -33.13
C VAL A 9 2.31 -35.04 -34.43
N ASP A 10 1.82 -33.91 -34.93
CA ASP A 10 1.35 -33.79 -36.30
C ASP A 10 2.49 -34.20 -37.25
N PHE A 11 2.32 -35.34 -37.91
CA PHE A 11 3.17 -35.75 -39.04
C PHE A 11 2.74 -35.00 -40.31
N GLU A 12 2.80 -33.66 -40.28
CA GLU A 12 2.80 -32.91 -41.53
C GLU A 12 4.23 -32.89 -42.08
N LEU A 13 4.44 -33.68 -43.13
CA LEU A 13 5.58 -33.58 -44.03
C LEU A 13 5.90 -32.11 -44.30
N SER A 14 7.13 -31.68 -44.02
CA SER A 14 7.61 -30.32 -44.28
C SER A 14 7.26 -29.88 -45.70
N ALA A 15 6.20 -29.09 -45.85
CA ALA A 15 5.93 -28.37 -47.07
C ALA A 15 7.08 -27.38 -47.27
N ASP A 16 7.72 -27.44 -48.45
CA ASP A 16 8.85 -26.62 -48.83
C ASP A 16 8.37 -25.18 -49.09
N LEU A 17 8.01 -24.49 -48.01
CA LEU A 17 7.46 -23.14 -48.03
C LEU A 17 8.59 -22.11 -47.88
N PRO A 18 8.59 -21.04 -48.70
CA PRO A 18 9.54 -19.95 -48.62
C PRO A 18 9.65 -19.36 -47.21
N ALA A 19 10.84 -18.91 -46.81
CA ALA A 19 11.13 -18.45 -45.45
C ALA A 19 10.23 -17.31 -44.92
N HIS A 20 9.55 -16.57 -45.82
CA HIS A 20 8.63 -15.49 -45.48
C HIS A 20 7.21 -15.98 -45.11
N VAL A 21 6.89 -17.26 -45.30
CA VAL A 21 5.58 -17.88 -45.03
C VAL A 21 5.59 -18.68 -43.71
N ARG A 22 6.76 -18.87 -43.08
CA ARG A 22 6.84 -19.56 -41.78
C ARG A 22 6.26 -18.67 -40.69
N CYS A 23 5.12 -19.06 -40.13
CA CYS A 23 4.60 -18.50 -38.87
C CYS A 23 5.68 -18.67 -37.79
N ARG A 24 6.40 -17.60 -37.48
CA ARG A 24 7.23 -17.55 -36.28
C ARG A 24 6.27 -17.37 -35.12
N THR A 25 6.13 -18.39 -34.27
CA THR A 25 5.61 -18.19 -32.91
C THR A 25 6.40 -17.00 -32.34
N PRO A 26 5.75 -15.90 -31.93
CA PRO A 26 6.46 -14.74 -31.43
C PRO A 26 7.39 -15.20 -30.31
N THR A 27 8.69 -14.91 -30.43
CA THR A 27 9.64 -15.22 -29.37
C THR A 27 9.14 -14.49 -28.12
N PRO A 28 8.82 -15.21 -27.02
CA PRO A 28 8.41 -14.56 -25.79
C PRO A 28 9.50 -13.56 -25.39
N PRO A 29 9.15 -12.39 -24.85
CA PRO A 29 10.16 -11.49 -24.30
C PRO A 29 11.05 -12.28 -23.33
N PRO A 30 12.37 -12.00 -23.30
CA PRO A 30 13.29 -12.73 -22.44
C PRO A 30 12.78 -12.64 -20.99
N ALA A 31 12.63 -13.79 -20.36
CA ALA A 31 12.21 -13.85 -18.97
C ALA A 31 13.15 -12.97 -18.12
N PRO A 32 12.60 -12.20 -17.15
CA PRO A 32 13.41 -11.45 -16.19
C PRO A 32 14.56 -12.30 -15.64
N GLY A 33 15.69 -11.70 -15.32
CA GLY A 33 16.90 -12.43 -14.91
C GLY A 33 16.68 -13.45 -13.78
N TYR A 34 15.72 -13.19 -12.89
CA TYR A 34 15.33 -14.07 -11.79
C TYR A 34 14.39 -15.23 -12.17
N LEU A 35 13.79 -15.26 -13.37
CA LEU A 35 12.91 -16.34 -13.86
C LEU A 35 13.62 -17.28 -14.85
N ARG A 36 14.96 -17.27 -14.88
CA ARG A 36 15.74 -18.08 -15.82
C ARG A 36 15.77 -19.57 -15.47
N SER A 37 15.41 -19.94 -14.24
CA SER A 37 15.46 -21.32 -13.77
C SER A 37 14.05 -21.91 -13.59
N PRO A 38 13.79 -23.15 -14.04
CA PRO A 38 12.48 -23.81 -13.91
C PRO A 38 11.94 -23.90 -12.47
N ASP A 39 12.83 -23.98 -11.48
CA ASP A 39 12.44 -24.00 -10.06
C ASP A 39 11.97 -22.63 -9.56
N LEU A 40 12.54 -21.52 -10.05
CA LEU A 40 12.12 -20.15 -9.72
C LEU A 40 10.78 -19.79 -10.38
N LEU A 41 10.53 -20.28 -11.61
CA LEU A 41 9.20 -20.20 -12.24
C LEU A 41 8.15 -20.93 -11.40
N ARG A 42 8.45 -22.17 -10.98
CA ARG A 42 7.56 -22.93 -10.10
C ARG A 42 7.34 -22.23 -8.75
N ALA A 43 8.37 -21.60 -8.20
CA ALA A 43 8.27 -20.83 -6.96
C ALA A 43 7.31 -19.64 -7.13
N GLN A 44 7.41 -18.90 -8.26
CA GLN A 44 6.49 -17.83 -8.58
C GLN A 44 5.04 -18.34 -8.68
N GLU A 45 4.81 -19.40 -9.45
CA GLU A 45 3.48 -20.01 -9.59
C GLU A 45 2.90 -20.44 -8.25
N LEU A 46 3.73 -21.03 -7.37
CA LEU A 46 3.32 -21.45 -6.04
C LEU A 46 2.95 -20.24 -5.18
N VAL A 47 3.76 -19.19 -5.17
CA VAL A 47 3.51 -17.97 -4.42
C VAL A 47 2.22 -17.31 -4.90
N VAL A 48 2.08 -17.05 -6.21
CA VAL A 48 0.88 -16.42 -6.79
C VAL A 48 -0.37 -17.27 -6.56
N GLY A 49 -0.29 -18.58 -6.82
CA GLY A 49 -1.42 -19.50 -6.68
C GLY A 49 -1.90 -19.64 -5.23
N ASN A 50 -0.99 -19.63 -4.25
CA ASN A 50 -1.37 -19.64 -2.84
C ASN A 50 -1.80 -18.27 -2.33
N MET A 51 -1.33 -17.16 -2.92
CA MET A 51 -1.84 -15.83 -2.63
C MET A 51 -3.32 -15.71 -3.01
N ARG A 52 -3.70 -16.19 -4.21
CA ARG A 52 -5.11 -16.28 -4.61
C ARG A 52 -5.96 -17.03 -3.59
N LYS A 53 -5.48 -18.21 -3.12
CA LYS A 53 -6.17 -19.00 -2.08
C LYS A 53 -6.31 -18.24 -0.77
N ALA A 54 -5.25 -17.55 -0.34
CA ALA A 54 -5.28 -16.74 0.88
C ALA A 54 -6.31 -15.60 0.77
N PHE A 55 -6.37 -14.90 -0.36
CA PHE A 55 -7.38 -13.86 -0.61
C PHE A 55 -8.81 -14.41 -0.63
N LEU A 56 -9.02 -15.60 -1.19
CA LEU A 56 -10.32 -16.27 -1.15
C LEU A 56 -10.73 -16.61 0.29
N HIS A 57 -9.80 -17.09 1.12
CA HIS A 57 -10.08 -17.33 2.55
C HIS A 57 -10.44 -16.03 3.28
N CYS A 58 -9.68 -14.94 3.06
CA CYS A 58 -10.02 -13.63 3.62
C CYS A 58 -11.42 -13.18 3.17
N ARG A 59 -11.73 -13.34 1.87
CA ARG A 59 -13.02 -12.94 1.31
C ARG A 59 -14.17 -13.74 1.91
N GLN A 60 -13.98 -15.04 2.08
CA GLN A 60 -14.96 -15.90 2.72
C GLN A 60 -15.23 -15.45 4.16
N PHE A 61 -14.18 -15.21 4.94
CA PHE A 61 -14.31 -14.73 6.31
C PHE A 61 -15.06 -13.38 6.38
N GLU A 62 -14.76 -12.43 5.49
CA GLU A 62 -15.47 -11.16 5.42
C GLU A 62 -16.95 -11.33 5.11
N VAL A 63 -17.31 -12.24 4.22
CA VAL A 63 -18.71 -12.55 3.89
C VAL A 63 -19.42 -13.20 5.06
N GLU A 64 -18.77 -14.16 5.74
CA GLU A 64 -19.32 -14.87 6.90
C GLU A 64 -19.54 -13.94 8.11
N THR A 65 -18.74 -12.88 8.22
CA THR A 65 -18.79 -11.91 9.32
C THR A 65 -19.55 -10.61 8.97
N ASP A 66 -20.11 -10.50 7.76
CA ASP A 66 -20.69 -9.26 7.19
C ASP A 66 -19.76 -8.04 7.34
N ALA A 67 -18.45 -8.27 7.18
CA ALA A 67 -17.44 -7.23 7.30
C ALA A 67 -17.58 -6.22 6.15
N ARG A 68 -17.73 -4.94 6.49
CA ARG A 68 -17.81 -3.86 5.52
C ARG A 68 -16.47 -3.15 5.39
N ILE A 69 -15.88 -3.23 4.21
CA ILE A 69 -14.60 -2.59 3.92
C ILE A 69 -14.84 -1.18 3.39
N GLY A 70 -14.57 -0.18 4.23
CA GLY A 70 -14.64 1.24 3.87
C GLY A 70 -13.39 1.74 3.16
N TRP A 71 -13.50 2.90 2.51
CA TRP A 71 -12.38 3.59 1.87
C TRP A 71 -11.24 4.03 2.80
N PRO A 72 -11.47 4.32 4.11
CA PRO A 72 -10.37 4.68 5.02
C PRO A 72 -9.25 3.64 5.10
N ILE A 73 -9.52 2.38 4.74
CA ILE A 73 -8.54 1.32 4.68
C ILE A 73 -7.37 1.63 3.72
N THR A 74 -7.57 2.51 2.73
CA THR A 74 -6.50 2.92 1.80
C THR A 74 -5.44 3.79 2.47
N MET A 75 -5.67 4.30 3.68
CA MET A 75 -4.74 5.20 4.39
C MET A 75 -4.01 4.54 5.59
N VAL A 76 -4.37 3.31 5.95
CA VAL A 76 -3.77 2.57 7.08
C VAL A 76 -2.83 1.45 6.61
N TRP A 77 -1.97 0.94 7.50
CA TRP A 77 -1.07 -0.20 7.27
C TRP A 77 -1.81 -1.52 7.47
N GLY A 78 -1.71 -2.46 6.54
CA GLY A 78 -2.34 -3.78 6.71
C GLY A 78 -1.70 -4.69 7.79
N ALA A 79 -0.44 -4.42 8.17
CA ALA A 79 0.32 -5.20 9.14
C ALA A 79 1.25 -4.28 9.95
N GLY A 80 1.12 -4.28 11.29
CA GLY A 80 1.94 -3.44 12.17
C GLY A 80 3.42 -3.85 12.15
N SER A 81 3.72 -5.11 11.85
CA SER A 81 5.09 -5.60 11.71
C SER A 81 5.80 -4.98 10.51
N SER A 82 5.09 -4.60 9.44
CA SER A 82 5.69 -4.06 8.22
C SER A 82 6.40 -2.72 8.46
N ASP A 83 5.79 -1.84 9.26
CA ASP A 83 6.37 -0.58 9.72
C ASP A 83 7.68 -0.82 10.51
N LEU A 84 7.65 -1.77 11.45
CA LEU A 84 8.82 -2.12 12.26
C LEU A 84 9.94 -2.77 11.42
N LEU A 85 9.59 -3.55 10.40
CA LEU A 85 10.56 -4.13 9.45
C LEU A 85 11.19 -3.03 8.58
N LEU A 86 10.42 -2.01 8.19
CA LEU A 86 10.94 -0.86 7.45
C LEU A 86 11.93 -0.07 8.30
N GLU A 87 11.59 0.23 9.56
CA GLU A 87 12.47 0.92 10.51
C GLU A 87 13.74 0.10 10.78
N ALA A 88 13.61 -1.20 11.01
CA ALA A 88 14.77 -2.09 11.18
C ALA A 88 15.71 -2.02 9.97
N ASN A 89 15.16 -2.08 8.75
CA ASN A 89 15.93 -1.99 7.51
C ASN A 89 16.68 -0.66 7.39
N PHE A 90 16.04 0.46 7.74
CA PHE A 90 16.67 1.78 7.73
C PHE A 90 17.90 1.83 8.64
N TYR A 91 17.81 1.31 9.87
CA TYR A 91 18.94 1.28 10.79
C TYR A 91 20.06 0.33 10.32
N PHE A 92 19.72 -0.84 9.77
CA PHE A 92 20.72 -1.74 9.18
C PHE A 92 21.47 -1.11 8.00
N GLU A 93 20.77 -0.40 7.10
CA GLU A 93 21.37 0.36 6.01
C GLU A 93 22.29 1.48 6.53
N ALA A 94 21.90 2.13 7.62
CA ALA A 94 22.69 3.13 8.33
C ALA A 94 23.86 2.53 9.16
N ARG A 95 24.03 1.21 9.15
CA ARG A 95 25.03 0.44 9.93
C ARG A 95 24.86 0.54 11.45
N ASP A 96 23.65 0.84 11.92
CA ASP A 96 23.28 0.80 13.32
C ASP A 96 22.60 -0.55 13.63
N ALA A 97 23.44 -1.55 13.89
CA ALA A 97 22.97 -2.92 14.13
C ALA A 97 22.17 -3.07 15.43
N ASP A 98 22.43 -2.24 16.44
CA ASP A 98 21.76 -2.29 17.73
C ASP A 98 20.31 -1.81 17.60
N GLN A 99 20.10 -0.61 17.03
CA GLN A 99 18.74 -0.12 16.77
C GLN A 99 18.01 -1.00 15.75
N GLY A 100 18.69 -1.44 14.68
CA GLY A 100 18.12 -2.36 13.71
C GLY A 100 17.65 -3.67 14.35
N GLY A 101 18.45 -4.25 15.23
CA GLY A 101 18.11 -5.43 16.01
C GLY A 101 16.91 -5.23 16.93
N ASP A 102 16.85 -4.11 17.65
CA ASP A 102 15.74 -3.75 18.54
C ASP A 102 14.40 -3.64 17.79
N PHE A 103 14.40 -2.97 16.63
CA PHE A 103 13.20 -2.88 15.79
C PHE A 103 12.83 -4.23 15.18
N LEU A 104 13.80 -5.05 14.75
CA LEU A 104 13.53 -6.38 14.21
C LEU A 104 12.90 -7.30 15.26
N MET A 105 13.36 -7.25 16.51
CA MET A 105 12.77 -8.02 17.61
C MET A 105 11.34 -7.58 17.93
N LYS A 106 11.06 -6.27 17.89
CA LYS A 106 9.69 -5.74 17.98
C LYS A 106 8.84 -6.22 16.81
N ALA A 107 9.40 -6.22 15.59
CA ALA A 107 8.71 -6.68 14.40
C ALA A 107 8.29 -8.13 14.50
N PHE A 108 9.14 -9.05 14.97
CA PHE A 108 8.78 -10.46 15.14
C PHE A 108 7.69 -10.68 16.19
N LYS A 109 7.70 -9.93 17.30
CA LYS A 109 6.62 -9.98 18.29
C LYS A 109 5.28 -9.52 17.69
N GLN A 110 5.30 -8.44 16.92
CA GLN A 110 4.10 -7.93 16.25
C GLN A 110 3.61 -8.87 15.13
N LEU A 111 4.54 -9.48 14.40
CA LEU A 111 4.26 -10.38 13.29
C LEU A 111 3.44 -11.59 13.72
N GLU A 112 3.65 -12.13 14.92
CA GLU A 112 2.79 -13.19 15.47
C GLU A 112 1.32 -12.74 15.60
N LEU A 113 1.08 -11.51 16.04
CA LEU A 113 -0.28 -10.96 16.16
C LEU A 113 -0.89 -10.72 14.78
N ASP A 114 -0.08 -10.19 13.86
CA ASP A 114 -0.52 -9.90 12.50
C ASP A 114 -0.88 -11.18 11.75
N LEU A 115 -0.05 -12.23 11.83
CA LEU A 115 -0.27 -13.54 11.20
C LEU A 115 -1.59 -14.21 11.64
N LYS A 116 -2.12 -13.88 12.82
CA LYS A 116 -3.42 -14.38 13.31
C LYS A 116 -4.62 -13.61 12.73
N LYS A 117 -4.40 -12.42 12.17
CA LYS A 117 -5.44 -11.46 11.76
C LYS A 117 -5.26 -10.97 10.32
N LEU A 118 -4.50 -11.67 9.49
CA LEU A 118 -4.10 -11.17 8.19
C LEU A 118 -5.30 -10.93 7.26
N SER A 119 -5.51 -9.66 6.93
CA SER A 119 -6.34 -9.20 5.82
C SER A 119 -5.56 -9.32 4.50
N PRO A 120 -6.22 -9.20 3.33
CA PRO A 120 -5.52 -9.17 2.04
C PRO A 120 -4.40 -8.13 1.99
N LEU A 121 -4.63 -6.94 2.58
CA LEU A 121 -3.59 -5.91 2.69
C LEU A 121 -2.46 -6.32 3.61
N GLY A 122 -2.75 -6.95 4.75
CA GLY A 122 -1.70 -7.41 5.66
C GLY A 122 -0.77 -8.43 5.01
N ILE A 123 -1.32 -9.34 4.20
CA ILE A 123 -0.50 -10.33 3.47
C ILE A 123 0.36 -9.63 2.42
N ASN A 124 -0.23 -8.73 1.63
CA ASN A 124 0.51 -7.96 0.63
C ASN A 124 1.62 -7.12 1.27
N GLU A 125 1.33 -6.40 2.34
CA GLU A 125 2.29 -5.55 3.05
C GLU A 125 3.42 -6.38 3.68
N LEU A 126 3.13 -7.59 4.19
CA LEU A 126 4.18 -8.48 4.67
C LEU A 126 5.12 -8.91 3.55
N LEU A 127 4.59 -9.29 2.38
CA LEU A 127 5.41 -9.71 1.24
C LEU A 127 6.17 -8.54 0.60
N LEU A 128 5.54 -7.38 0.44
CA LEU A 128 6.20 -6.14 -0.01
C LEU A 128 7.24 -5.66 1.00
N GLY A 129 6.99 -5.88 2.29
CA GLY A 129 7.92 -5.63 3.38
C GLY A 129 9.22 -6.44 3.28
N MET A 130 9.25 -7.51 2.49
CA MET A 130 10.43 -8.34 2.22
C MET A 130 11.21 -7.91 0.96
N VAL A 131 10.69 -6.97 0.17
CA VAL A 131 11.35 -6.53 -1.06
C VAL A 131 12.44 -5.50 -0.74
N HIS A 132 13.62 -5.65 -1.36
CA HIS A 132 14.78 -4.77 -1.25
C HIS A 132 15.19 -4.50 0.20
N ARG A 133 15.37 -5.57 0.97
CA ARG A 133 15.75 -5.52 2.39
C ARG A 133 17.15 -6.03 2.64
N ASP A 134 17.67 -5.68 3.81
CA ASP A 134 18.92 -6.24 4.35
C ASP A 134 18.94 -7.78 4.24
N PRO A 135 20.01 -8.38 3.69
CA PRO A 135 20.12 -9.84 3.53
C PRO A 135 20.00 -10.64 4.82
N GLY A 136 20.51 -10.12 5.94
CA GLY A 136 20.43 -10.74 7.26
C GLY A 136 19.00 -10.75 7.76
N MET A 137 18.31 -9.60 7.64
CA MET A 137 16.89 -9.48 7.96
C MET A 137 16.04 -10.45 7.13
N MET A 138 16.29 -10.53 5.82
CA MET A 138 15.59 -11.46 4.92
C MET A 138 15.76 -12.92 5.32
N THR A 139 16.99 -13.31 5.65
CA THR A 139 17.28 -14.67 6.11
C THR A 139 16.52 -14.99 7.39
N ALA A 140 16.53 -14.08 8.37
CA ALA A 140 15.84 -14.25 9.63
C ALA A 140 14.32 -14.33 9.45
N LEU A 141 13.75 -13.44 8.64
CA LEU A 141 12.32 -13.37 8.38
C LEU A 141 11.80 -14.59 7.62
N CYS A 142 12.48 -15.03 6.55
CA CYS A 142 12.12 -16.26 5.82
C CYS A 142 12.14 -17.48 6.75
N LYS A 143 13.19 -17.62 7.58
CA LYS A 143 13.32 -18.71 8.54
C LYS A 143 12.19 -18.67 9.58
N TYR A 144 11.92 -17.48 10.14
CA TYR A 144 10.87 -17.30 11.14
C TYR A 144 9.49 -17.64 10.57
N LEU A 145 9.13 -17.09 9.42
CA LEU A 145 7.83 -17.32 8.77
C LEU A 145 7.61 -18.80 8.42
N ALA A 146 8.64 -19.48 7.90
CA ALA A 146 8.56 -20.91 7.59
C ALA A 146 8.39 -21.76 8.87
N ALA A 147 9.13 -21.46 9.94
CA ALA A 147 9.00 -22.14 11.22
C ALA A 147 7.63 -21.90 11.87
N TYR A 148 7.22 -20.62 11.99
CA TYR A 148 5.95 -20.22 12.56
C TYR A 148 4.77 -20.88 11.85
N SER A 149 4.72 -20.79 10.52
CA SER A 149 3.62 -21.38 9.75
C SER A 149 3.61 -22.90 9.78
N SER A 150 4.77 -23.55 9.90
CA SER A 150 4.84 -25.00 10.05
C SER A 150 4.26 -25.50 11.38
N THR A 151 4.41 -24.70 12.44
CA THR A 151 3.89 -24.97 13.77
C THR A 151 2.41 -24.60 13.92
N ASN A 152 1.99 -23.45 13.38
CA ASN A 152 0.69 -22.86 13.68
C ASN A 152 -0.38 -23.09 12.60
N PHE A 153 0.01 -23.46 11.37
CA PHE A 153 -0.94 -23.67 10.28
C PHE A 153 -0.95 -25.11 9.79
N GLU A 154 -2.11 -25.56 9.32
CA GLU A 154 -2.26 -26.84 8.66
C GLU A 154 -1.37 -26.95 7.41
N ARG A 155 -1.05 -28.18 7.02
CA ARG A 155 -0.14 -28.43 5.88
C ARG A 155 -0.63 -27.78 4.58
N SER A 156 -1.94 -27.75 4.33
CA SER A 156 -2.57 -27.17 3.14
C SER A 156 -2.75 -25.65 3.22
N HIS A 157 -2.44 -25.01 4.35
CA HIS A 157 -2.70 -23.58 4.53
C HIS A 157 -1.85 -22.75 3.54
N PRO A 158 -2.45 -21.79 2.81
CA PRO A 158 -1.75 -21.08 1.74
C PRO A 158 -0.51 -20.32 2.21
N LEU A 159 -0.58 -19.64 3.37
CA LEU A 159 0.58 -18.92 3.92
C LEU A 159 1.74 -19.86 4.29
N ARG A 160 1.45 -21.09 4.72
CA ARG A 160 2.49 -22.08 5.01
C ARG A 160 3.22 -22.49 3.73
N GLN A 161 2.48 -22.68 2.65
CA GLN A 161 3.05 -23.00 1.34
C GLN A 161 3.93 -21.87 0.81
N ILE A 162 3.45 -20.62 0.92
CA ILE A 162 4.22 -19.44 0.53
C ILE A 162 5.51 -19.34 1.34
N PHE A 163 5.44 -19.36 2.68
CA PHE A 163 6.61 -19.14 3.51
C PHE A 163 7.63 -20.28 3.44
N ALA A 164 7.19 -21.54 3.30
CA ALA A 164 8.09 -22.65 3.04
C ALA A 164 8.82 -22.46 1.70
N CYS A 165 8.11 -22.09 0.64
CA CYS A 165 8.70 -21.83 -0.67
C CYS A 165 9.71 -20.67 -0.63
N LEU A 166 9.38 -19.55 0.00
CA LEU A 166 10.31 -18.41 0.13
C LEU A 166 11.57 -18.80 0.92
N TYR A 167 11.45 -19.61 1.96
CA TYR A 167 12.60 -20.09 2.71
C TYR A 167 13.47 -21.07 1.89
N GLU A 168 12.87 -21.95 1.09
CA GLU A 168 13.64 -22.80 0.17
C GLU A 168 14.40 -21.98 -0.88
N VAL A 169 13.77 -20.96 -1.46
CA VAL A 169 14.44 -20.05 -2.40
C VAL A 169 15.55 -19.27 -1.70
N GLN A 170 15.31 -18.78 -0.48
CA GLN A 170 16.32 -18.11 0.35
C GLN A 170 17.55 -19.00 0.55
N GLN A 171 17.36 -20.28 0.85
CA GLN A 171 18.45 -21.24 1.11
C GLN A 171 19.24 -21.59 -0.14
N LYS A 172 18.57 -21.71 -1.30
CA LYS A 172 19.19 -22.15 -2.55
C LYS A 172 19.83 -21.01 -3.34
N HIS A 173 19.17 -19.85 -3.35
CA HIS A 173 19.48 -18.74 -4.26
C HIS A 173 19.81 -17.42 -3.54
N GLY A 174 19.49 -17.30 -2.25
CA GLY A 174 19.80 -16.12 -1.43
C GLY A 174 18.72 -15.04 -1.43
N SER A 175 18.92 -14.01 -0.59
CA SER A 175 17.93 -12.94 -0.34
C SER A 175 17.60 -12.08 -1.54
N ALA A 176 18.60 -11.79 -2.37
CA ALA A 176 18.40 -11.00 -3.59
C ALA A 176 17.38 -11.70 -4.51
N THR A 177 17.51 -13.01 -4.71
CA THR A 177 16.57 -13.76 -5.55
C THR A 177 15.17 -13.83 -4.96
N VAL A 178 15.04 -13.96 -3.63
CA VAL A 178 13.72 -13.88 -2.96
C VAL A 178 13.08 -12.51 -3.17
N SER A 179 13.86 -11.43 -3.02
CA SER A 179 13.40 -10.07 -3.25
C SER A 179 12.90 -9.87 -4.68
N GLU A 180 13.69 -10.28 -5.67
CA GLU A 180 13.32 -10.18 -7.09
C GLU A 180 12.08 -11.02 -7.44
N LEU A 181 12.00 -12.25 -6.91
CA LEU A 181 10.85 -13.13 -7.07
C LEU A 181 9.57 -12.46 -6.54
N LEU A 182 9.63 -11.94 -5.31
CA LEU A 182 8.49 -11.25 -4.70
C LEU A 182 8.13 -10.00 -5.48
N TRP A 183 9.09 -9.09 -5.70
CA TRP A 183 8.87 -7.84 -6.42
C TRP A 183 8.26 -8.08 -7.81
N GLY A 184 8.77 -9.07 -8.55
CA GLY A 184 8.29 -9.45 -9.87
C GLY A 184 6.92 -10.13 -9.89
N SER A 185 6.53 -10.81 -8.80
CA SER A 185 5.23 -11.49 -8.70
C SER A 185 4.10 -10.57 -8.28
N MET A 186 4.41 -9.38 -7.74
CA MET A 186 3.41 -8.51 -7.13
C MET A 186 2.35 -7.96 -8.10
N PRO A 187 2.67 -7.58 -9.34
CA PRO A 187 1.65 -7.20 -10.32
C PRO A 187 0.62 -8.31 -10.56
N THR A 188 1.05 -9.56 -10.72
CA THR A 188 0.15 -10.70 -10.91
C THR A 188 -0.66 -11.00 -9.65
N ILE A 189 -0.07 -10.87 -8.46
CA ILE A 189 -0.82 -11.00 -7.20
C ILE A 189 -1.88 -9.91 -7.05
N ALA A 190 -1.59 -8.68 -7.50
CA ALA A 190 -2.58 -7.60 -7.52
C ALA A 190 -3.72 -7.88 -8.51
N GLU A 191 -3.44 -8.53 -9.64
CA GLU A 191 -4.46 -9.00 -10.58
C GLU A 191 -5.35 -10.09 -9.98
N GLU A 192 -4.78 -11.02 -9.22
CA GLU A 192 -5.55 -12.04 -8.48
C GLU A 192 -6.46 -11.40 -7.43
N LEU A 193 -5.98 -10.39 -6.70
CA LEU A 193 -6.79 -9.62 -5.78
C LEU A 193 -7.94 -8.88 -6.52
N GLU A 194 -7.63 -8.27 -7.65
CA GLU A 194 -8.62 -7.60 -8.52
C GLU A 194 -9.69 -8.55 -9.03
N ALA A 195 -9.31 -9.77 -9.42
CA ALA A 195 -10.25 -10.80 -9.88
C ALA A 195 -11.23 -11.25 -8.78
N ILE A 196 -10.81 -11.24 -7.51
CA ILE A 196 -11.64 -11.65 -6.37
C ILE A 196 -12.51 -10.50 -5.85
N TYR A 197 -11.95 -9.29 -5.71
CA TYR A 197 -12.60 -8.16 -5.04
C TYR A 197 -13.23 -7.15 -6.00
N SER A 198 -12.94 -7.24 -7.30
CA SER A 198 -13.21 -6.21 -8.33
C SER A 198 -12.29 -4.99 -8.24
N ARG A 199 -12.02 -4.40 -9.41
CA ARG A 199 -11.12 -3.24 -9.61
C ARG A 199 -11.37 -2.04 -8.68
N ARG A 200 -12.65 -1.72 -8.45
CA ARG A 200 -13.10 -0.58 -7.65
C ARG A 200 -13.08 -0.81 -6.14
N HIS A 201 -12.58 -1.96 -5.69
CA HIS A 201 -12.49 -2.27 -4.27
C HIS A 201 -11.35 -1.49 -3.59
N PRO A 202 -11.53 -1.01 -2.35
CA PRO A 202 -10.48 -0.29 -1.62
C PRO A 202 -9.15 -1.05 -1.52
N TYR A 203 -9.19 -2.37 -1.26
CA TYR A 203 -7.97 -3.20 -1.22
C TYR A 203 -7.19 -3.22 -2.54
N VAL A 204 -7.91 -3.32 -3.66
CA VAL A 204 -7.32 -3.38 -5.00
C VAL A 204 -6.72 -2.02 -5.36
N THR A 205 -7.48 -0.94 -5.12
CA THR A 205 -7.01 0.43 -5.32
C THR A 205 -5.76 0.71 -4.49
N ARG A 206 -5.79 0.36 -3.19
CA ARG A 206 -4.64 0.51 -2.28
C ARG A 206 -3.41 -0.20 -2.84
N THR A 207 -3.56 -1.46 -3.21
CA THR A 207 -2.46 -2.30 -3.72
C THR A 207 -1.84 -1.68 -4.98
N TRP A 208 -2.65 -1.26 -5.96
CA TRP A 208 -2.12 -0.61 -7.17
C TRP A 208 -1.41 0.72 -6.87
N ILE A 209 -1.90 1.50 -5.91
CA ILE A 209 -1.22 2.72 -5.49
C ILE A 209 0.13 2.42 -4.82
N ASP A 210 0.20 1.42 -3.92
CA ASP A 210 1.46 1.02 -3.28
C ASP A 210 2.49 0.57 -4.31
N LEU A 211 2.05 -0.28 -5.25
CA LEU A 211 2.89 -0.77 -6.34
C LEU A 211 3.47 0.38 -7.17
N ALA A 212 2.65 1.38 -7.52
CA ALA A 212 3.10 2.53 -8.29
C ALA A 212 4.00 3.49 -7.49
N LEU A 213 3.59 3.89 -6.28
CA LEU A 213 4.29 4.89 -5.48
C LEU A 213 5.59 4.38 -4.84
N PHE A 214 5.58 3.14 -4.34
CA PHE A 214 6.65 2.66 -3.46
C PHE A 214 7.48 1.53 -4.07
N HIS A 215 6.97 0.87 -5.11
CA HIS A 215 7.64 -0.28 -5.72
C HIS A 215 7.90 -0.12 -7.22
N ASN A 216 7.66 1.08 -7.78
CA ASN A 216 7.97 1.44 -9.18
C ASN A 216 7.29 0.53 -10.23
N HIS A 217 6.13 -0.03 -9.89
CA HIS A 217 5.28 -0.80 -10.79
C HIS A 217 4.20 0.11 -11.36
N VAL A 218 4.55 0.86 -12.41
CA VAL A 218 3.65 1.85 -13.03
C VAL A 218 3.10 1.32 -14.35
N ASN A 219 1.78 1.15 -14.42
CA ASN A 219 1.04 0.92 -15.67
C ASN A 219 0.08 2.08 -15.89
N ALA A 220 0.51 3.09 -16.66
CA ALA A 220 -0.22 4.35 -16.81
C ALA A 220 -1.65 4.16 -17.35
N ASP A 221 -1.85 3.31 -18.35
CA ASP A 221 -3.18 3.04 -18.92
C ASP A 221 -4.13 2.40 -17.90
N ARG A 222 -3.65 1.45 -17.10
CA ARG A 222 -4.45 0.83 -16.03
C ARG A 222 -4.82 1.86 -14.96
N LEU A 223 -3.84 2.64 -14.50
CA LEU A 223 -4.02 3.57 -13.38
C LEU A 223 -4.91 4.76 -13.78
N ASP A 224 -4.82 5.24 -15.03
CA ASP A 224 -5.69 6.30 -15.56
C ASP A 224 -7.16 5.83 -15.68
N LYS A 225 -7.38 4.60 -16.19
CA LYS A 225 -8.71 3.96 -16.21
C LYS A 225 -9.27 3.81 -14.80
N LEU A 226 -8.47 3.31 -13.86
CA LEU A 226 -8.88 3.18 -12.45
C LEU A 226 -9.25 4.54 -11.86
N ALA A 227 -8.43 5.59 -12.05
CA ALA A 227 -8.73 6.93 -11.56
C ALA A 227 -10.07 7.46 -12.10
N SER A 228 -10.36 7.22 -13.39
CA SER A 228 -11.63 7.60 -14.03
C SER A 228 -12.84 6.86 -13.43
N GLU A 229 -12.71 5.56 -13.21
CA GLU A 229 -13.76 4.74 -12.55
C GLU A 229 -14.00 5.20 -11.10
N LEU A 230 -12.93 5.52 -10.36
CA LEU A 230 -13.01 5.98 -8.98
C LEU A 230 -13.66 7.35 -8.84
N ARG A 231 -13.51 8.26 -9.82
CA ARG A 231 -14.26 9.54 -9.84
C ARG A 231 -15.77 9.33 -9.92
N LEU A 232 -16.24 8.30 -10.63
CA LEU A 232 -17.66 7.96 -10.61
C LEU A 232 -18.08 7.44 -9.24
N GLN A 233 -17.27 6.57 -8.64
CA GLN A 233 -17.54 6.02 -7.31
C GLN A 233 -17.49 7.09 -6.21
N GLN A 234 -16.64 8.10 -6.35
CA GLN A 234 -16.55 9.24 -5.45
C GLN A 234 -17.89 9.95 -5.34
N ARG A 235 -18.55 10.23 -6.48
CA ARG A 235 -19.89 10.85 -6.49
C ARG A 235 -20.92 10.00 -5.75
N GLN A 236 -20.85 8.67 -5.89
CA GLN A 236 -21.76 7.75 -5.20
C GLN A 236 -21.51 7.72 -3.69
N VAL A 237 -20.24 7.73 -3.26
CA VAL A 237 -19.84 7.81 -1.85
C VAL A 237 -20.30 9.13 -1.24
N GLU A 238 -20.09 10.25 -1.93
CA GLU A 238 -20.51 11.57 -1.48
C GLU A 238 -22.04 11.70 -1.37
N GLN A 239 -22.79 11.13 -2.31
CA GLN A 239 -24.26 11.08 -2.23
C GLN A 239 -24.75 10.25 -1.04
N ARG A 240 -24.05 9.15 -0.72
CA ARG A 240 -24.47 8.21 0.32
C ARG A 240 -24.07 8.63 1.72
N TYR A 241 -22.86 9.14 1.89
CA TYR A 241 -22.26 9.42 3.19
C TYR A 241 -22.00 10.91 3.45
N GLY A 242 -22.29 11.76 2.47
CA GLY A 242 -21.97 13.18 2.51
C GLY A 242 -20.57 13.49 1.99
N THR A 243 -20.41 14.71 1.51
CA THR A 243 -19.13 15.20 0.97
C THR A 243 -18.01 15.18 1.99
N ASN A 244 -18.31 15.49 3.27
CA ASN A 244 -17.34 15.55 4.36
C ASN A 244 -17.12 14.19 5.07
N SER A 245 -17.53 13.07 4.46
CA SER A 245 -17.27 11.75 5.03
C SER A 245 -15.80 11.35 4.90
N THR A 246 -15.32 10.53 5.84
CA THR A 246 -13.98 9.94 5.78
C THR A 246 -13.77 9.10 4.53
N ASP A 247 -14.81 8.41 4.06
CA ASP A 247 -14.78 7.63 2.82
C ASP A 247 -14.57 8.54 1.59
N ALA A 248 -15.30 9.66 1.49
CA ALA A 248 -15.12 10.61 0.40
C ALA A 248 -13.70 11.21 0.40
N LEU A 249 -13.19 11.60 1.58
CA LEU A 249 -11.85 12.16 1.73
C LEU A 249 -10.75 11.17 1.29
N THR A 250 -10.79 9.93 1.79
CA THR A 250 -9.77 8.93 1.49
C THR A 250 -9.82 8.43 0.05
N LEU A 251 -11.01 8.42 -0.57
CA LEU A 251 -11.17 8.17 -2.00
C LEU A 251 -10.59 9.32 -2.84
N ARG A 252 -10.81 10.59 -2.46
CA ARG A 252 -10.17 11.75 -3.11
C ARG A 252 -8.64 11.67 -3.04
N TYR A 253 -8.10 11.31 -1.88
CA TYR A 253 -6.67 11.06 -1.69
C TYR A 253 -6.15 9.96 -2.64
N SER A 254 -6.89 8.86 -2.76
CA SER A 254 -6.53 7.72 -3.62
C SER A 254 -6.53 8.12 -5.10
N ILE A 255 -7.53 8.89 -5.55
CA ILE A 255 -7.60 9.42 -6.92
C ILE A 255 -6.41 10.36 -7.18
N LEU A 256 -6.10 11.27 -6.26
CA LEU A 256 -4.97 12.18 -6.40
C LEU A 256 -3.64 11.42 -6.56
N GLN A 257 -3.42 10.39 -5.73
CA GLN A 257 -2.22 9.56 -5.81
C GLN A 257 -2.10 8.82 -7.14
N LEU A 258 -3.21 8.26 -7.66
CA LEU A 258 -3.23 7.62 -8.98
C LEU A 258 -2.89 8.60 -10.11
N LEU A 259 -3.46 9.81 -10.10
CA LEU A 259 -3.17 10.82 -11.11
C LEU A 259 -1.71 11.28 -11.05
N TYR A 260 -1.18 11.45 -9.84
CA TYR A 260 0.19 11.86 -9.61
C TYR A 260 1.21 10.85 -10.16
N VAL A 261 1.00 9.54 -9.92
CA VAL A 261 1.92 8.51 -10.44
C VAL A 261 1.82 8.33 -11.96
N VAL A 262 0.67 8.60 -12.57
CA VAL A 262 0.49 8.55 -14.03
C VAL A 262 1.18 9.74 -14.69
N ASN A 263 0.93 10.95 -14.18
CA ASN A 263 1.56 12.17 -14.67
C ASN A 263 1.48 13.27 -13.60
N SER A 264 2.58 13.45 -12.87
CA SER A 264 2.68 14.43 -11.78
C SER A 264 2.44 15.86 -12.26
N GLN A 265 2.85 16.21 -13.48
CA GLN A 265 2.73 17.58 -13.99
C GLN A 265 1.42 17.87 -14.73
N SER A 266 0.50 16.90 -14.82
CA SER A 266 -0.74 17.08 -15.58
C SER A 266 -1.68 18.10 -14.92
N ASP A 267 -2.47 18.78 -15.76
CA ASP A 267 -3.55 19.64 -15.26
C ASP A 267 -4.53 18.84 -14.39
N LEU A 268 -4.82 17.59 -14.72
CA LEU A 268 -5.71 16.73 -13.92
C LEU A 268 -5.19 16.53 -12.49
N THR A 269 -3.88 16.32 -12.33
CA THR A 269 -3.22 16.20 -11.02
C THR A 269 -3.30 17.52 -10.25
N ARG A 270 -3.00 18.64 -10.90
CA ARG A 270 -3.09 19.98 -10.29
C ARG A 270 -4.51 20.30 -9.81
N HIS A 271 -5.52 20.05 -10.64
CA HIS A 271 -6.92 20.26 -10.27
C HIS A 271 -7.32 19.36 -9.09
N ALA A 272 -6.96 18.08 -9.11
CA ALA A 272 -7.26 17.15 -8.01
C ALA A 272 -6.57 17.58 -6.69
N ALA A 273 -5.37 18.15 -6.75
CA ALA A 273 -4.66 18.67 -5.58
C ALA A 273 -5.38 19.89 -4.98
N HIS A 274 -5.80 20.85 -5.82
CA HIS A 274 -6.59 22.00 -5.37
C HIS A 274 -7.95 21.57 -4.79
N ASP A 275 -8.61 20.60 -5.42
CA ASP A 275 -9.88 20.06 -4.94
C ASP A 275 -9.72 19.39 -3.57
N LEU A 276 -8.66 18.59 -3.37
CA LEU A 276 -8.35 17.99 -2.08
C LEU A 276 -8.08 19.07 -1.02
N TRP A 277 -7.26 20.08 -1.34
CA TRP A 277 -6.96 21.17 -0.41
C TRP A 277 -8.20 21.96 0.01
N ASN A 278 -9.06 22.33 -0.94
CA ASN A 278 -10.30 23.01 -0.65
C ASN A 278 -11.23 22.15 0.20
N HIS A 279 -11.24 20.84 -0.04
CA HIS A 279 -12.01 19.91 0.74
C HIS A 279 -11.50 19.79 2.19
N LEU A 280 -10.19 19.66 2.39
CA LEU A 280 -9.57 19.64 3.72
C LEU A 280 -9.92 20.89 4.54
N LYS A 281 -9.89 22.08 3.92
CA LYS A 281 -10.34 23.33 4.56
C LYS A 281 -11.84 23.29 4.90
N SER A 282 -12.70 22.84 3.96
CA SER A 282 -14.14 22.77 4.20
C SER A 282 -14.54 21.79 5.31
N MET A 283 -13.73 20.76 5.53
CA MET A 283 -13.91 19.80 6.61
C MET A 283 -13.42 20.33 7.97
N GLY A 284 -12.71 21.46 8.01
CA GLY A 284 -12.14 22.01 9.24
C GLY A 284 -11.05 21.13 9.85
N VAL A 285 -10.31 20.38 9.03
CA VAL A 285 -9.25 19.45 9.49
C VAL A 285 -7.84 19.99 9.28
N VAL A 286 -7.70 21.22 8.80
CA VAL A 286 -6.41 21.88 8.60
C VAL A 286 -6.36 23.20 9.35
N PHE A 287 -5.28 23.40 10.09
CA PHE A 287 -5.10 24.53 10.99
C PHE A 287 -3.78 25.23 10.70
N GLY A 288 -3.79 26.55 10.59
CA GLY A 288 -2.55 27.32 10.43
C GLY A 288 -1.65 27.16 11.66
N LEU A 289 -0.34 27.13 11.48
CA LEU A 289 0.62 27.07 12.59
C LEU A 289 1.11 28.47 12.96
N ARG A 290 1.08 28.81 14.27
CA ARG A 290 1.35 30.16 14.77
C ARG A 290 2.79 30.63 14.53
N ASP A 291 3.77 29.76 14.77
CA ASP A 291 5.20 30.10 14.71
C ASP A 291 5.89 29.51 13.46
N ALA A 292 5.12 29.11 12.45
CA ALA A 292 5.64 28.54 11.22
C ALA A 292 5.78 29.59 10.11
N LYS A 293 6.50 29.21 9.04
CA LYS A 293 6.51 29.99 7.79
C LYS A 293 5.08 30.15 7.24
N PRO A 294 4.79 31.18 6.43
CA PRO A 294 3.53 31.28 5.71
C PRO A 294 3.23 29.99 4.94
N ASN A 295 1.95 29.65 4.81
CA ASN A 295 1.44 28.46 4.12
C ASN A 295 1.83 27.11 4.74
N VAL A 296 2.15 27.07 6.04
CA VAL A 296 2.35 25.82 6.79
C VAL A 296 1.13 25.52 7.66
N PHE A 297 0.58 24.31 7.53
CA PHE A 297 -0.64 23.87 8.22
C PHE A 297 -0.44 22.55 8.94
N CYS A 298 -1.09 22.39 10.09
CA CYS A 298 -1.29 21.10 10.73
C CYS A 298 -2.54 20.44 10.14
N TYR A 299 -2.44 19.20 9.69
CA TYR A 299 -3.58 18.42 9.18
C TYR A 299 -3.94 17.33 10.19
N HIS A 300 -5.13 17.44 10.76
CA HIS A 300 -5.67 16.49 11.72
C HIS A 300 -6.44 15.42 10.95
N SER A 301 -5.83 14.26 10.73
CA SER A 301 -6.47 13.25 9.88
C SER A 301 -7.74 12.71 10.55
N PRO A 302 -8.91 12.78 9.89
CA PRO A 302 -10.16 12.25 10.45
C PRO A 302 -10.25 10.72 10.36
N VAL A 303 -9.26 10.07 9.74
CA VAL A 303 -9.15 8.61 9.69
C VAL A 303 -8.78 8.12 11.08
N LYS A 304 -9.79 7.65 11.83
CA LYS A 304 -9.57 6.94 13.08
C LYS A 304 -9.08 5.53 12.79
N VAL A 305 -8.27 5.02 13.70
CA VAL A 305 -7.76 3.67 13.60
C VAL A 305 -8.24 2.82 14.76
N ASP A 306 -8.75 1.64 14.44
CA ASP A 306 -9.24 0.66 15.41
C ASP A 306 -8.22 -0.49 15.52
N PRO A 307 -8.14 -1.14 16.68
CA PRO A 307 -7.37 -0.72 17.85
C PRO A 307 -5.84 -0.92 17.68
N TRP A 308 -5.38 -1.33 16.49
CA TRP A 308 -4.01 -1.83 16.27
C TRP A 308 -3.41 -1.49 14.91
N THR A 309 -4.17 -0.84 14.03
CA THR A 309 -3.65 -0.49 12.70
C THR A 309 -2.81 0.79 12.84
N LYS A 310 -1.63 0.89 12.22
CA LYS A 310 -0.90 2.17 12.16
C LYS A 310 -1.27 2.91 10.87
N ARG A 311 -1.19 4.23 10.84
CA ARG A 311 -1.34 4.98 9.58
C ARG A 311 -0.07 4.91 8.75
N CYS A 312 -0.23 4.86 7.43
CA CYS A 312 0.89 4.79 6.51
C CYS A 312 1.52 6.18 6.33
N ARG A 313 2.43 6.63 7.22
CA ARG A 313 3.01 7.99 7.18
C ARG A 313 3.54 8.35 5.78
N ARG A 314 4.28 7.43 5.14
CA ARG A 314 4.80 7.60 3.76
C ARG A 314 3.72 7.94 2.72
N ARG A 315 2.49 7.44 2.92
CA ARG A 315 1.35 7.77 2.06
C ARG A 315 0.83 9.18 2.29
N TYR A 316 0.83 9.65 3.54
CA TYR A 316 0.54 11.04 3.84
C TYR A 316 1.64 11.95 3.31
N ASP A 317 2.91 11.54 3.40
CA ASP A 317 4.06 12.28 2.87
C ASP A 317 3.95 12.49 1.35
N SER A 318 3.44 11.51 0.60
CA SER A 318 3.16 11.69 -0.83
C SER A 318 2.12 12.80 -1.05
N GLY A 319 1.06 12.84 -0.24
CA GLY A 319 0.06 13.91 -0.30
C GLY A 319 0.63 15.28 0.08
N VAL A 320 1.50 15.32 1.10
CA VAL A 320 2.22 16.55 1.49
C VAL A 320 3.04 17.08 0.33
N ALA A 321 3.83 16.23 -0.32
CA ALA A 321 4.64 16.62 -1.48
C ALA A 321 3.78 17.16 -2.63
N ILE A 322 2.68 16.48 -2.95
CA ILE A 322 1.74 16.89 -4.00
C ILE A 322 1.09 18.26 -3.69
N LEU A 323 0.69 18.49 -2.44
CA LEU A 323 0.09 19.77 -2.03
C LEU A 323 1.13 20.90 -2.00
N GLU A 324 2.35 20.62 -1.58
CA GLU A 324 3.44 21.60 -1.62
C GLU A 324 3.76 21.99 -3.07
N GLU A 325 3.82 21.01 -3.98
CA GLU A 325 4.13 21.20 -5.39
C GLU A 325 3.02 21.95 -6.16
N HIS A 326 1.77 21.53 -6.04
CA HIS A 326 0.68 22.06 -6.88
C HIS A 326 -0.14 23.16 -6.25
N VAL A 327 -0.17 23.24 -4.91
CA VAL A 327 -0.99 24.21 -4.17
C VAL A 327 -0.12 25.24 -3.45
N GLY A 328 1.16 24.95 -3.21
CA GLY A 328 2.08 25.85 -2.51
C GLY A 328 1.87 25.88 -1.00
N VAL A 329 1.29 24.81 -0.43
CA VAL A 329 1.05 24.67 1.02
C VAL A 329 1.80 23.46 1.57
N ARG A 330 2.48 23.64 2.69
CA ARG A 330 3.14 22.55 3.40
C ARG A 330 2.27 22.07 4.54
N VAL A 331 1.95 20.78 4.54
CA VAL A 331 1.09 20.17 5.54
C VAL A 331 1.90 19.28 6.48
N GLN A 332 1.62 19.36 7.78
CA GLN A 332 2.15 18.46 8.80
C GLN A 332 1.04 17.51 9.24
N PRO A 333 1.04 16.24 8.78
CA PRO A 333 0.05 15.26 9.20
C PRO A 333 0.17 14.99 10.71
N TYR A 334 -0.95 15.12 11.39
CA TYR A 334 -1.13 14.80 12.79
C TYR A 334 -2.15 13.67 12.96
N PHE A 335 -1.84 12.82 13.92
CA PHE A 335 -2.53 11.58 14.25
C PHE A 335 -2.82 11.59 15.75
N GLU A 336 -4.04 11.26 16.15
CA GLU A 336 -4.51 11.36 17.55
C GLU A 336 -3.64 10.55 18.55
N GLU A 337 -2.93 9.53 18.06
CA GLU A 337 -2.03 8.66 18.80
C GLU A 337 -0.63 9.29 18.99
N ASP A 338 -0.32 10.38 18.29
CA ASP A 338 0.89 11.18 18.49
C ASP A 338 0.63 12.26 19.56
N PHE A 339 1.63 12.59 20.39
CA PHE A 339 1.51 13.75 21.29
C PHE A 339 1.57 15.05 20.47
N HIS A 340 0.46 15.79 20.38
CA HIS A 340 0.39 17.06 19.66
C HIS A 340 1.15 18.18 20.39
N HIS A 341 2.27 18.63 19.84
CA HIS A 341 3.06 19.74 20.39
C HIS A 341 2.89 21.06 19.61
N ALA A 342 2.17 21.05 18.49
CA ALA A 342 2.04 22.23 17.64
C ALA A 342 1.02 23.24 18.19
N VAL A 343 1.31 24.54 18.05
CA VAL A 343 0.38 25.62 18.43
C VAL A 343 -0.28 26.17 17.18
N HIS A 344 -1.60 26.09 17.14
CA HIS A 344 -2.38 26.60 16.01
C HIS A 344 -2.57 28.10 16.09
N VAL A 345 -2.75 28.74 14.93
CA VAL A 345 -3.28 30.10 14.85
C VAL A 345 -4.69 30.07 15.47
N PRO A 346 -5.00 30.96 16.42
CA PRO A 346 -6.33 31.02 17.01
C PRO A 346 -7.37 31.16 15.91
N ASP A 347 -8.45 30.37 16.00
CA ASP A 347 -9.53 30.47 15.02
C ASP A 347 -10.08 31.91 15.03
N ALA A 348 -10.65 32.41 13.93
CA ALA A 348 -11.08 33.82 13.87
C ALA A 348 -12.00 34.18 15.05
N GLN A 349 -12.84 33.24 15.48
CA GLN A 349 -13.74 33.35 16.62
C GLN A 349 -13.02 33.32 17.99
N GLU A 350 -11.92 32.57 18.11
CA GLU A 350 -11.02 32.59 19.28
C GLU A 350 -10.16 33.87 19.33
N ALA A 351 -9.72 34.36 18.17
CA ALA A 351 -9.00 35.63 18.05
C ALA A 351 -9.90 36.82 18.40
N TRP A 352 -11.16 36.83 17.94
CA TRP A 352 -12.16 37.84 18.31
C TRP A 352 -12.54 37.79 19.79
N SER A 353 -12.75 36.60 20.37
CA SER A 353 -13.04 36.47 21.80
C SER A 353 -11.85 36.83 22.68
N SER A 354 -10.63 36.50 22.27
CA SER A 354 -9.39 36.92 22.95
C SER A 354 -9.16 38.43 22.84
N ALA A 355 -9.45 39.04 21.68
CA ALA A 355 -9.37 40.49 21.49
C ALA A 355 -10.42 41.24 22.33
N LEU A 356 -11.66 40.73 22.39
CA LEU A 356 -12.74 41.29 23.22
C LEU A 356 -12.46 41.11 24.73
N GLY A 357 -11.85 39.99 25.13
CA GLY A 357 -11.38 39.76 26.50
C GLY A 357 -10.24 40.68 26.92
N HIS A 358 -9.38 41.10 25.99
CA HIS A 358 -8.36 42.14 26.25
C HIS A 358 -8.94 43.56 26.25
N MET A 359 -9.99 43.84 25.45
CA MET A 359 -10.66 45.14 25.42
C MET A 359 -11.53 45.42 26.65
N SER A 360 -11.98 44.40 27.39
CA SER A 360 -12.79 44.59 28.61
C SER A 360 -12.00 44.99 29.86
N SER A 361 -10.66 45.09 29.80
CA SER A 361 -9.85 45.60 30.92
C SER A 361 -9.54 47.11 30.87
N GLY A 362 -10.06 47.82 29.87
CA GLY A 362 -9.86 49.25 29.69
C GLY A 362 -10.88 50.12 30.44
N LYS A 363 -10.60 50.42 31.72
CA LYS A 363 -11.10 51.55 32.53
C LYS A 363 -12.62 51.72 32.69
N TYR A 364 -13.12 51.57 33.93
CA TYR A 364 -13.78 52.65 34.68
C TYR A 364 -13.77 52.29 36.18
N SER A 365 -12.86 52.91 36.94
CA SER A 365 -13.04 53.12 38.37
C SER A 365 -12.85 54.62 38.60
N PHE A 366 -14.00 55.32 38.63
CA PHE A 366 -14.13 56.59 39.30
C PHE A 366 -14.94 56.34 40.57
N ILE A 367 -14.27 56.59 41.69
CA ILE A 367 -14.65 57.20 42.98
C ILE A 367 -13.93 56.45 44.09
#